data_AF-A0A5N4DW83-F1
#
_entry.id   AF-A0A5N4DW83-F1
#
_cell.length_a   1.000
_cell.length_b   1.000
_cell.length_c   1.000
_cell.angle_alpha   90.00
_cell.angle_beta   90.00
_cell.angle_gamma   90.00
#
_symmetry.space_group_name_H-M   'P 1'
#
loop_
_entity.id
_entity.type
_entity.pdbx_description
1 polymer ?
#
loop_
_entity_poly.entity_id
_entity_poly.type
_entity_poly.pdbx_seq_one_letter_code
_entity_poly.pdbx_strand_id
1 'polypeptide(L)'
;PFVLFTQVYSIDERAAEQARWEEASRETIKRTTKPCPRCHVPVEKNGGCMHMKCPQPQCQLEWCWHCGGEWTRACMGDHWFDV
;
A
#
# COMPACT_ATOMS: atom_id res chain seq x y z
N PRO A 1 -53.73 -16.05 5.60
CA PRO A 1 -53.44 -15.35 4.33
C PRO A 1 -52.42 -14.23 4.53
N PHE A 2 -51.14 -14.59 4.40
CA PHE A 2 -49.98 -13.72 4.65
C PHE A 2 -49.73 -12.86 3.40
N VAL A 3 -49.79 -11.54 3.55
CA VAL A 3 -49.57 -10.55 2.48
C VAL A 3 -48.14 -10.64 1.93
N LEU A 4 -48.01 -10.86 0.62
CA LEU A 4 -46.75 -10.84 -0.11
C LEU A 4 -46.22 -9.40 -0.16
N PHE A 5 -45.30 -9.06 0.75
CA PHE A 5 -44.49 -7.86 0.65
C PHE A 5 -43.53 -8.04 -0.54
N THR A 6 -43.89 -7.45 -1.68
CA THR A 6 -42.90 -7.09 -2.70
C THR A 6 -42.00 -6.03 -2.06
N GLN A 7 -40.84 -6.45 -1.54
CA GLN A 7 -39.81 -5.55 -1.07
C GLN A 7 -39.30 -4.74 -2.27
N VAL A 8 -39.85 -3.53 -2.43
CA VAL A 8 -39.30 -2.49 -3.28
C VAL A 8 -37.99 -2.07 -2.62
N TYR A 9 -36.88 -2.61 -3.10
CA TYR A 9 -35.56 -2.10 -2.73
C TYR A 9 -35.42 -0.72 -3.35
N SER A 10 -35.66 0.31 -2.55
CA SER A 10 -35.36 1.70 -2.89
C SER A 10 -33.84 1.85 -2.98
N ILE A 11 -33.30 1.85 -4.20
CA ILE A 11 -31.89 2.19 -4.43
C ILE A 11 -31.78 3.71 -4.30
N ASP A 12 -31.19 4.16 -3.20
CA ASP A 12 -30.87 5.57 -2.97
C ASP A 12 -29.73 5.97 -3.92
N GLU A 13 -30.05 6.79 -4.93
CA GLU A 13 -29.15 7.17 -6.04
C GLU A 13 -27.81 7.74 -5.53
N ARG A 14 -27.82 8.42 -4.38
CA ARG A 14 -26.65 9.00 -3.73
C ARG A 14 -25.65 7.95 -3.23
N ALA A 15 -26.13 6.78 -2.79
CA ALA A 15 -25.27 5.68 -2.35
C ALA A 15 -24.54 5.00 -3.53
N ALA A 16 -25.16 4.98 -4.71
CA ALA A 16 -24.57 4.45 -5.94
C ALA A 16 -23.50 5.40 -6.53
N GLU A 17 -23.61 6.70 -6.28
CA GLU A 17 -22.61 7.71 -6.67
C GLU A 17 -21.37 7.67 -5.76
N GLN A 18 -21.55 7.52 -4.44
CA GLN A 18 -20.45 7.44 -3.48
C GLN A 18 -19.61 6.16 -3.56
N ALA A 19 -20.10 5.12 -4.26
CA ALA A 19 -19.39 3.86 -4.44
C ALA A 19 -18.33 3.89 -5.57
N ARG A 20 -18.19 5.00 -6.31
CA ARG A 20 -17.30 5.05 -7.48
C ARG A 20 -15.98 5.77 -7.18
N TRP A 21 -15.03 5.01 -6.63
CA TRP A 21 -13.60 5.10 -7.01
C TRP A 21 -12.71 6.25 -6.51
N GLU A 22 -13.04 7.02 -5.45
CA GLU A 22 -12.14 8.11 -4.99
C GLU A 22 -11.41 7.88 -3.66
N GLU A 23 -11.83 6.94 -2.81
CA GLU A 23 -11.10 6.70 -1.55
C GLU A 23 -9.92 5.71 -1.72
N ALA A 24 -10.07 4.70 -2.58
CA ALA A 24 -8.99 3.75 -2.91
C ALA A 24 -7.83 4.39 -3.69
N SER A 25 -8.02 5.57 -4.27
CA SER A 25 -6.98 6.27 -5.05
C SER A 25 -5.98 7.02 -4.16
N ARG A 26 -6.39 7.46 -2.96
CA ARG A 26 -5.59 8.34 -2.10
C ARG A 26 -4.48 7.63 -1.32
N GLU A 27 -4.64 6.34 -1.02
CA GLU A 27 -3.61 5.51 -0.37
C GLU A 27 -2.43 5.22 -1.33
N THR A 28 -2.70 5.03 -2.63
CA THR A 28 -1.71 4.64 -3.64
C THR A 28 -0.67 5.73 -3.94
N ILE A 29 -0.95 6.99 -3.58
CA ILE A 29 -0.05 8.14 -3.76
C ILE A 29 1.00 8.22 -2.63
N LYS A 30 0.92 7.35 -1.61
CA LYS A 30 1.79 7.39 -0.43
C LYS A 30 3.21 6.88 -0.74
N ARG A 31 4.04 7.81 -1.21
CA ARG A 31 5.52 7.80 -1.18
C ARG A 31 6.14 6.79 -2.13
N THR A 32 6.29 7.22 -3.38
CA THR A 32 7.11 6.52 -4.38
C THR A 32 8.59 6.54 -4.03
N THR A 33 9.07 7.48 -3.20
CA THR A 33 10.49 7.65 -2.88
C THR A 33 10.77 7.78 -1.38
N LYS A 34 11.85 7.14 -0.90
CA LYS A 34 12.37 7.26 0.47
C LYS A 34 13.91 7.28 0.45
N PRO A 35 14.56 8.02 1.35
CA PRO A 35 16.02 8.05 1.44
C PRO A 35 16.55 6.73 2.00
N CYS A 36 17.68 6.26 1.47
CA CYS A 36 18.40 5.11 2.02
C CYS A 36 18.91 5.42 3.45
N PRO A 37 18.75 4.53 4.43
CA PRO A 37 19.18 4.78 5.82
C PRO A 37 20.69 4.88 6.02
N ARG A 38 21.50 4.49 5.02
CA ARG A 38 22.98 4.56 5.10
C ARG A 38 23.57 5.70 4.30
N CYS A 39 23.15 5.89 3.04
CA CYS A 39 23.73 6.90 2.15
C CYS A 39 22.80 8.08 1.87
N HIS A 40 21.57 8.07 2.38
CA HIS A 40 20.53 9.09 2.18
C HIS A 40 20.14 9.38 0.72
N VAL A 41 20.64 8.59 -0.24
CA VAL A 41 20.22 8.67 -1.64
C VAL A 41 18.74 8.35 -1.75
N PRO A 42 17.95 9.11 -2.51
CA PRO A 42 16.54 8.81 -2.75
C PRO A 42 16.41 7.49 -3.52
N VAL A 43 15.65 6.56 -2.97
CA VAL A 43 15.34 5.26 -3.59
C VAL A 43 13.85 5.23 -3.91
N GLU A 44 13.52 4.88 -5.14
CA GLU A 44 12.14 4.71 -5.60
C GLU A 44 11.64 3.28 -5.34
N LYS A 45 10.43 3.13 -4.81
CA LYS A 45 9.77 1.84 -4.62
C LYS A 45 9.14 1.38 -5.92
N ASN A 46 9.86 0.55 -6.67
CA ASN A 46 9.40 -0.03 -7.93
C ASN A 46 8.75 -1.42 -7.74
N GLY A 47 7.73 -1.54 -6.87
CA GLY A 47 6.99 -2.81 -6.70
C GLY A 47 6.22 -2.99 -5.38
N GLY A 48 5.74 -4.22 -5.15
CA GLY A 48 4.96 -4.60 -3.96
C GLY A 48 5.77 -5.15 -2.78
N CYS A 49 7.05 -5.47 -2.97
CA CYS A 49 7.92 -5.99 -1.90
C CYS A 49 8.45 -4.86 -1.02
N MET A 50 8.53 -5.10 0.29
CA MET A 50 9.17 -4.18 1.24
C MET A 50 10.69 -4.32 1.30
N HIS A 51 11.27 -5.37 0.70
CA HIS A 51 12.71 -5.54 0.60
C HIS A 51 13.28 -4.65 -0.50
N MET A 52 14.07 -3.63 -0.13
CA MET A 52 14.72 -2.71 -1.06
C MET A 52 16.22 -2.85 -0.99
N LYS A 53 16.87 -2.80 -2.15
CA LYS A 53 18.33 -2.69 -2.26
C LYS A 53 18.69 -1.28 -2.72
N CYS A 54 19.64 -0.64 -2.05
CA CYS A 54 20.11 0.67 -2.45
C CYS A 54 20.76 0.58 -3.85
N PRO A 55 20.33 1.41 -4.83
CA PRO A 55 20.87 1.38 -6.19
C PRO A 55 22.31 1.90 -6.27
N GLN A 56 22.76 2.59 -5.23
CA GLN A 56 24.07 3.20 -5.17
C GLN A 56 25.16 2.12 -5.02
N PRO A 57 26.10 1.95 -5.98
CA PRO A 57 27.03 0.82 -6.02
C PRO A 57 28.02 0.76 -4.86
N GLN A 58 28.18 1.86 -4.11
CA GLN A 58 29.06 1.96 -2.94
C GLN A 58 28.31 1.69 -1.62
N CYS A 59 26.98 1.64 -1.66
CA CYS A 59 26.14 1.38 -0.50
C CYS A 59 25.59 -0.05 -0.55
N GLN A 60 24.87 -0.39 -1.63
CA GLN A 60 24.23 -1.69 -1.89
C GLN A 60 23.46 -2.28 -0.70
N LEU A 61 23.09 -1.45 0.27
CA LEU A 61 22.42 -1.89 1.49
C LEU A 61 21.05 -2.48 1.17
N GLU A 62 20.77 -3.63 1.75
CA GLU A 62 19.46 -4.25 1.78
C GLU A 62 18.70 -3.74 3.02
N TRP A 63 17.56 -3.11 2.81
CA TRP A 63 16.80 -2.45 3.86
C TRP A 63 15.30 -2.60 3.66
N CYS A 64 14.55 -2.53 4.76
CA CYS A 64 13.10 -2.62 4.74
C CYS A 64 12.48 -1.25 4.48
N TRP A 65 11.65 -1.16 3.44
CA TRP A 65 10.91 0.05 3.10
C TRP A 65 9.99 0.53 4.23
N HIS A 66 9.37 -0.40 4.96
CA HIS A 66 8.45 -0.09 6.05
C HIS A 66 9.22 0.39 7.30
N CYS A 67 10.22 -0.38 7.75
CA CYS A 67 10.98 -0.06 8.96
C CYS A 67 12.01 1.06 8.78
N GLY A 68 12.53 1.28 7.56
CA GLY A 68 13.63 2.21 7.33
C GLY A 68 14.98 1.73 7.89
N GLY A 69 15.13 0.43 8.17
CA GLY A 69 16.35 -0.19 8.71
C GLY A 69 16.81 -1.38 7.89
N GLU A 70 17.90 -2.02 8.30
CA GLU A 70 18.47 -3.19 7.61
C GLU A 70 17.43 -4.32 7.44
N TRP A 71 17.46 -4.98 6.28
CA TRP A 71 16.52 -6.05 5.98
C TRP A 71 16.83 -7.28 6.84
N THR A 72 15.85 -7.72 7.63
CA THR A 72 15.98 -8.88 8.51
C THR A 72 14.89 -9.91 8.29
N ARG A 73 15.08 -11.11 8.86
CA ARG A 73 14.09 -12.20 8.79
C ARG A 73 12.77 -11.84 9.49
N ALA A 74 12.80 -10.95 10.48
CA ALA A 74 11.59 -10.41 11.09
C ALA A 74 10.80 -9.59 10.07
N CYS A 75 11.45 -8.74 9.27
CA CYS A 75 10.78 -7.98 8.21
C CYS A 75 10.12 -8.89 7.16
N MET A 76 10.75 -10.04 6.87
CA MET A 76 10.18 -11.05 5.97
C MET A 76 8.93 -11.73 6.56
N GLY A 77 8.82 -11.89 7.89
CA GLY A 77 7.65 -12.49 8.52
C GLY A 77 6.51 -11.50 8.77
N ASP A 78 6.83 -10.29 9.23
CA ASP A 78 5.85 -9.31 9.68
C ASP A 78 5.30 -8.43 8.54
N HIS A 79 6.12 -8.08 7.54
CA HIS A 79 5.74 -7.11 6.51
C HIS A 79 6.52 -7.32 5.20
N TRP A 80 6.48 -8.54 4.66
CA TRP A 80 7.12 -8.86 3.38
C TRP A 80 6.56 -8.01 2.23
N PHE A 81 5.24 -7.94 2.13
CA PHE A 81 4.51 -7.26 1.05
C PHE A 81 3.52 -6.24 1.62
N ASP A 82 3.19 -5.21 0.82
CA ASP A 82 2.00 -4.37 1.10
C ASP A 82 0.76 -5.27 1.03
N VAL A 83 -0.01 -5.34 2.12
CA VAL A 83 -1.35 -5.94 2.16
C VAL A 83 -2.41 -4.91 1.80
#